data_AF-A0A1G2IWX3-F1
#
_entry.id   AF-A0A1G2IWX3-F1
#
_cell.length_a   1.000
_cell.length_b   1.000
_cell.length_c   1.000
_cell.angle_alpha   90.00
_cell.angle_beta   90.00
_cell.angle_gamma   90.00
#
_symmetry.space_group_name_H-M   'P 1'
#
loop_
_entity.id
_entity.type
_entity.pdbx_description
1 polymer ?
#
loop_
_entity_poly.entity_id
_entity_poly.type
_entity_poly.pdbx_seq_one_letter_code
_entity_poly.pdbx_strand_id
1 'polypeptide(L)'
;MLKIFTKKFWSKKKIIWGIIILLIVLVILFLTFGRKNNAGAIQTGFAKNQNLEETVLSTGQVVSGTNLSLSFQSSGVARKVSVAEGDKVYQGQVLASLNQSSALASLAQAQANYDKLINGATPNDIQSYKDAVALADINLNNAYNGAFGALNTGYTAISNAYLTAKSVQDTYFLTADSSWGPVYENVNNINNKLAIVKDTINYTNNTSAIDLAISNSVNSLASVLASLQVIRDQTNTDLHKDSVTDADKTSIDSQKTAVSSALSSLNTLQSSLASSKVSLQTAQHNLAAKQSAARSEDVDFARGQVDAARAVLNNQIIVAPESGIITQVDIKVGEQAVASKEVMILQNISDLHAEADVSEANIAALQTGQQIDYTFDALGPDRHFTGKVLTINPASTVISGVVNYKVKGSLENVPEIKPGMTANMTILAAQKDNALAVPATAVRSKNNKQYVRVIDDPKTKKYHEVEVKTGLQADGGLVEILSGLFDNQEIVTYMK
;
A
#
# COMPACT_ATOMS: atom_id res chain seq x y z
N MET A 1 -88.11 -41.16 -102.00
CA MET A 1 -87.70 -42.57 -102.20
C MET A 1 -86.56 -42.80 -101.21
N LEU A 2 -86.54 -43.76 -100.28
CA LEU A 2 -87.22 -45.04 -100.17
C LEU A 2 -87.38 -45.34 -98.66
N LYS A 3 -88.55 -45.87 -98.28
CA LYS A 3 -88.85 -46.51 -96.99
C LYS A 3 -87.96 -47.76 -96.78
N ILE A 4 -88.06 -48.38 -95.59
CA ILE A 4 -87.82 -49.82 -95.20
C ILE A 4 -86.53 -50.01 -94.37
N PHE A 5 -86.46 -50.61 -93.17
CA PHE A 5 -87.38 -51.38 -92.31
C PHE A 5 -86.93 -51.29 -90.84
N THR A 6 -87.90 -51.12 -89.93
CA THR A 6 -87.76 -51.38 -88.49
C THR A 6 -87.79 -52.89 -88.22
N LYS A 7 -86.83 -53.45 -87.46
CA LYS A 7 -86.98 -54.79 -86.86
C LYS A 7 -86.69 -54.75 -85.35
N LYS A 8 -87.79 -54.78 -84.61
CA LYS A 8 -87.90 -54.90 -83.15
C LYS A 8 -87.32 -56.26 -82.71
N PHE A 9 -86.11 -56.28 -82.14
CA PHE A 9 -85.51 -57.50 -81.59
C PHE A 9 -84.54 -57.16 -80.44
N TRP A 10 -85.00 -57.25 -79.19
CA TRP A 10 -84.29 -57.86 -78.06
C TRP A 10 -85.14 -57.76 -76.77
N SER A 11 -85.35 -58.90 -76.11
CA SER A 11 -86.08 -58.99 -74.85
C SER A 11 -85.21 -58.50 -73.69
N LYS A 12 -85.84 -57.86 -72.68
CA LYS A 12 -85.18 -57.20 -71.54
C LYS A 12 -84.11 -58.05 -70.80
N LYS A 13 -84.15 -59.39 -70.93
CA LYS A 13 -83.17 -60.31 -70.30
C LYS A 13 -81.80 -60.33 -70.97
N LYS A 14 -81.67 -60.01 -72.27
CA LYS A 14 -80.38 -60.01 -72.99
C LYS A 14 -79.54 -58.74 -72.78
N ILE A 15 -80.20 -57.62 -72.47
CA ILE A 15 -79.53 -56.35 -72.11
C ILE A 15 -78.89 -56.44 -70.72
N ILE A 16 -79.55 -57.13 -69.77
CA ILE A 16 -79.04 -57.33 -68.41
C ILE A 16 -77.75 -58.19 -68.43
N TRP A 17 -77.71 -59.25 -69.24
CA TRP A 17 -76.50 -60.07 -69.40
C TRP A 17 -75.35 -59.32 -70.08
N GLY A 18 -75.64 -58.44 -71.04
CA GLY A 18 -74.62 -57.58 -71.67
C GLY A 18 -74.01 -56.57 -70.69
N ILE A 19 -74.82 -55.99 -69.80
CA ILE A 19 -74.34 -55.07 -68.75
C ILE A 19 -73.50 -55.82 -67.71
N ILE A 20 -73.91 -57.03 -67.31
CA ILE A 20 -73.15 -57.85 -66.35
C ILE A 20 -71.79 -58.23 -66.93
N ILE A 21 -71.71 -58.62 -68.20
CA ILE A 21 -70.43 -58.94 -68.86
C ILE A 21 -69.56 -57.69 -68.97
N LEU A 22 -70.12 -56.53 -69.33
CA LEU A 22 -69.37 -55.27 -69.36
C LEU A 22 -68.83 -54.87 -67.98
N LEU A 23 -69.61 -55.07 -66.92
CA LEU A 23 -69.21 -54.83 -65.54
C LEU A 23 -68.10 -55.78 -65.10
N ILE A 24 -68.20 -57.07 -65.45
CA ILE A 24 -67.14 -58.05 -65.16
C ILE A 24 -65.86 -57.70 -65.91
N VAL A 25 -65.94 -57.28 -67.18
CA VAL A 25 -64.78 -56.84 -67.95
C VAL A 25 -64.18 -55.56 -67.36
N LEU A 26 -65.00 -54.59 -66.93
CA LEU A 26 -64.55 -53.38 -66.24
C LEU A 26 -63.91 -53.68 -64.88
N VAL A 27 -64.44 -54.65 -64.13
CA VAL A 27 -63.85 -55.10 -62.85
C VAL A 27 -62.55 -55.85 -63.09
N ILE A 28 -62.45 -56.68 -64.14
CA ILE A 28 -61.20 -57.36 -64.51
C ILE A 28 -60.17 -56.34 -65.01
N LEU A 29 -60.56 -55.35 -65.81
CA LEU A 29 -59.69 -54.25 -66.22
C LEU A 29 -59.25 -53.40 -65.03
N PHE A 30 -60.15 -53.13 -64.08
CA PHE A 30 -59.82 -52.40 -62.86
C PHE A 30 -58.90 -53.21 -61.93
N LEU A 31 -59.08 -54.54 -61.85
CA LEU A 31 -58.21 -55.41 -61.05
C LEU A 31 -56.86 -55.70 -61.73
N THR A 32 -56.77 -55.69 -63.06
CA THR A 32 -55.52 -55.94 -63.81
C THR A 32 -54.71 -54.67 -64.09
N PHE A 33 -55.35 -53.52 -64.28
CA PHE A 33 -54.66 -52.23 -64.51
C PHE A 33 -54.69 -51.27 -63.31
N GLY A 34 -55.48 -51.54 -62.25
CA GLY A 34 -55.65 -50.63 -61.10
C GLY A 34 -54.59 -50.74 -60.00
N ARG A 35 -53.58 -51.62 -60.12
CA ARG A 35 -52.42 -51.62 -59.20
C ARG A 35 -51.24 -50.89 -59.83
N LYS A 36 -51.34 -49.57 -59.89
CA LYS A 36 -50.16 -48.71 -59.95
C LYS A 36 -49.52 -48.76 -58.55
N ASN A 37 -48.43 -49.51 -58.42
CA ASN A 37 -47.60 -49.46 -57.22
C ASN A 37 -47.20 -48.00 -56.99
N ASN A 38 -47.76 -47.38 -55.96
CA ASN A 38 -47.22 -46.16 -55.39
C ASN A 38 -45.90 -46.55 -54.70
N ALA A 39 -44.82 -46.65 -55.49
CA ALA A 39 -43.48 -46.50 -54.95
C ALA A 39 -43.47 -45.15 -54.24
N GLY A 40 -43.18 -45.13 -52.93
CA GLY A 40 -43.10 -43.91 -52.14
C GLY A 40 -42.26 -42.88 -52.88
N ALA A 41 -42.68 -41.62 -52.87
CA ALA A 41 -41.97 -40.57 -53.59
C ALA A 41 -40.53 -40.46 -53.05
N ILE A 42 -39.58 -40.99 -53.82
CA ILE A 42 -38.15 -40.91 -53.55
C ILE A 42 -37.68 -39.57 -54.09
N GLN A 43 -37.20 -38.70 -53.20
CA GLN A 43 -36.47 -37.51 -53.60
C GLN A 43 -35.00 -37.88 -53.76
N THR A 44 -34.41 -37.35 -54.82
CA THR A 44 -33.04 -37.67 -55.21
C THR A 44 -32.23 -36.39 -55.27
N GLY A 45 -30.95 -36.50 -54.96
CA GLY A 45 -29.98 -35.42 -55.00
C GLY A 45 -28.67 -35.94 -55.56
N PHE A 46 -27.68 -35.06 -55.69
CA PHE A 46 -26.35 -35.42 -56.16
C PHE A 46 -25.36 -35.19 -55.03
N ALA A 47 -24.44 -36.14 -54.83
CA ALA A 47 -23.24 -35.88 -54.06
C ALA A 47 -22.37 -34.90 -54.84
N LYS A 48 -21.96 -33.79 -54.23
CA LYS A 48 -21.18 -32.75 -54.90
C LYS A 48 -19.99 -32.35 -54.06
N ASN A 49 -18.85 -32.11 -54.71
CA ASN A 49 -17.74 -31.42 -54.08
C ASN A 49 -18.09 -29.94 -53.86
N GLN A 50 -18.00 -29.49 -52.62
CA GLN A 50 -18.25 -28.10 -52.24
C GLN A 50 -17.48 -27.77 -50.97
N ASN A 51 -17.33 -26.48 -50.69
CA ASN A 51 -16.72 -26.04 -49.44
C ASN A 51 -17.71 -26.28 -48.30
N LEU A 52 -17.21 -26.86 -47.22
CA LEU A 52 -17.98 -27.18 -46.03
C LEU A 52 -17.45 -26.35 -44.86
N GLU A 53 -18.36 -25.68 -44.18
CA GLU A 53 -18.08 -24.88 -42.99
C GLU A 53 -19.03 -25.35 -41.89
N GLU A 54 -18.50 -25.52 -40.68
CA GLU A 54 -19.27 -25.71 -39.46
C GLU A 54 -19.13 -24.42 -38.65
N THR A 55 -20.24 -23.71 -38.43
CA THR A 55 -20.23 -22.49 -37.65
C THR A 55 -21.00 -22.62 -36.34
N VAL A 56 -20.48 -21.99 -35.30
CA VAL A 56 -21.15 -21.83 -34.02
C VAL A 56 -21.55 -20.38 -33.88
N LEU A 57 -22.87 -20.15 -33.87
CA LEU A 57 -23.46 -18.84 -33.63
C LEU A 57 -23.65 -18.63 -32.14
N SER A 58 -23.21 -17.47 -31.65
CA SER A 58 -23.48 -17.03 -30.29
C SER A 58 -23.63 -15.51 -30.26
N THR A 59 -24.47 -15.02 -29.35
CA THR A 59 -24.66 -13.59 -29.13
C THR A 59 -24.05 -13.22 -27.79
N GLY A 60 -23.20 -12.20 -27.81
CA GLY A 60 -22.46 -11.71 -26.67
C GLY A 60 -22.48 -10.19 -26.56
N GLN A 61 -21.57 -9.67 -25.75
CA GLN A 61 -21.37 -8.23 -25.58
C GLN A 61 -19.90 -7.87 -25.71
N VAL A 62 -19.63 -6.65 -26.18
CA VAL A 62 -18.30 -6.04 -26.14
C VAL A 62 -17.97 -5.63 -24.72
N VAL A 63 -16.84 -6.09 -24.23
CA VAL A 63 -16.34 -5.82 -22.88
C VAL A 63 -14.95 -5.18 -23.01
N SER A 64 -14.63 -4.24 -22.13
CA SER A 64 -13.27 -3.71 -22.01
C SER A 64 -12.41 -4.66 -21.18
N GLY A 65 -11.17 -4.87 -21.60
CA GLY A 65 -10.17 -5.63 -20.85
C GLY A 65 -9.94 -5.07 -19.45
N THR A 66 -10.13 -3.76 -19.27
CA THR A 66 -10.04 -3.09 -17.97
C THR A 66 -11.35 -2.41 -17.62
N ASN A 67 -11.94 -2.79 -16.49
CA ASN A 67 -13.10 -2.10 -15.90
C ASN A 67 -12.81 -1.81 -14.41
N LEU A 68 -12.37 -0.58 -14.11
CA LEU A 68 -11.94 -0.18 -12.78
C LEU A 68 -12.97 0.72 -12.12
N SER A 69 -13.57 0.18 -11.05
CA SER A 69 -14.41 0.91 -10.11
C SER A 69 -13.54 1.72 -9.17
N LEU A 70 -13.57 3.04 -9.31
CA LEU A 70 -12.80 3.98 -8.49
C LEU A 70 -13.67 4.50 -7.35
N SER A 71 -13.09 4.53 -6.15
CA SER A 71 -13.75 4.95 -4.91
C SER A 71 -12.81 5.78 -4.05
N PHE A 72 -13.37 6.66 -3.22
CA PHE A 72 -12.59 7.30 -2.16
C PHE A 72 -12.32 6.29 -1.04
N GLN A 73 -11.11 6.30 -0.49
CA GLN A 73 -10.77 5.45 0.66
C GLN A 73 -11.20 6.06 2.00
N SER A 74 -11.56 7.34 2.00
CA SER A 74 -12.07 8.07 3.17
C SER A 74 -13.41 8.73 2.86
N SER A 75 -14.28 8.85 3.86
CA SER A 75 -15.53 9.60 3.74
C SER A 75 -15.28 11.11 3.86
N GLY A 76 -16.06 11.93 3.15
CA GLY A 76 -15.96 13.39 3.21
C GLY A 76 -16.73 14.09 2.10
N VAL A 77 -16.75 15.42 2.11
CA VAL A 77 -17.45 16.20 1.09
C VAL A 77 -16.59 16.33 -0.17
N ALA A 78 -17.14 16.00 -1.33
CA ALA A 78 -16.49 16.18 -2.61
C ALA A 78 -16.27 17.67 -2.89
N ARG A 79 -15.00 18.08 -3.03
CA ARG A 79 -14.63 19.48 -3.28
C ARG A 79 -14.46 19.78 -4.77
N LYS A 80 -13.93 18.82 -5.53
CA LYS A 80 -13.67 18.97 -6.95
C LYS A 80 -13.84 17.64 -7.66
N VAL A 81 -14.53 17.68 -8.80
CA VAL A 81 -14.59 16.59 -9.78
C VAL A 81 -14.09 17.22 -11.09
N SER A 82 -12.97 16.72 -11.62
CA SER A 82 -12.22 17.37 -12.70
C SER A 82 -12.45 16.72 -14.08
N VAL A 83 -13.34 15.72 -14.14
CA VAL A 83 -13.63 14.93 -15.34
C VAL A 83 -15.14 14.69 -15.44
N ALA A 84 -15.61 14.51 -16.66
CA ALA A 84 -16.97 14.13 -17.00
C ALA A 84 -17.00 12.78 -17.73
N GLU A 85 -18.21 12.21 -17.88
CA GLU A 85 -18.41 11.00 -18.69
C GLU A 85 -18.00 11.26 -20.15
N GLY A 86 -17.22 10.33 -20.70
CA GLY A 86 -16.63 10.43 -22.04
C GLY A 86 -15.23 11.03 -22.08
N ASP A 87 -14.72 11.62 -20.99
CA ASP A 87 -13.38 12.20 -20.96
C ASP A 87 -12.29 11.13 -21.01
N LYS A 88 -11.25 11.40 -21.81
CA LYS A 88 -10.00 10.62 -21.83
C LYS A 88 -9.07 11.08 -20.72
N VAL A 89 -8.53 10.13 -19.96
CA VAL A 89 -7.62 10.41 -18.85
C VAL A 89 -6.33 9.61 -19.00
N TYR A 90 -5.23 10.15 -18.48
CA TYR A 90 -3.93 9.49 -18.45
C TYR A 90 -3.61 8.97 -17.06
N GLN A 91 -2.75 7.96 -16.99
CA GLN A 91 -2.27 7.39 -15.73
C GLN A 91 -1.70 8.46 -14.78
N GLY A 92 -2.15 8.47 -13.53
CA GLY A 92 -1.76 9.42 -12.49
C GLY A 92 -2.55 10.73 -12.48
N GLN A 93 -3.44 10.96 -13.45
CA GLN A 93 -4.29 12.16 -13.48
C GLN A 93 -5.24 12.18 -12.28
N VAL A 94 -5.32 13.32 -11.57
CA VAL A 94 -6.29 13.53 -10.49
C VAL A 94 -7.68 13.71 -11.09
N LEU A 95 -8.60 12.83 -10.73
CA LEU A 95 -9.97 12.79 -11.24
C LEU A 95 -10.93 13.54 -10.31
N ALA A 96 -10.83 13.28 -9.00
CA ALA A 96 -11.67 13.90 -8.00
C ALA A 96 -10.93 14.07 -6.66
N SER A 97 -11.39 15.01 -5.84
CA SER A 97 -10.82 15.27 -4.52
C SER A 97 -11.89 15.67 -3.50
N LEU A 98 -11.74 15.20 -2.26
CA LEU A 98 -12.55 15.63 -1.12
C LEU A 98 -12.07 16.97 -0.55
N ASN A 99 -12.75 17.48 0.48
CA ASN A 99 -12.26 18.60 1.26
C ASN A 99 -11.03 18.21 2.09
N GLN A 100 -9.87 18.65 1.62
CA GLN A 100 -8.55 18.31 2.19
C GLN A 100 -8.08 19.23 3.32
N SER A 101 -8.89 20.20 3.75
CA SER A 101 -8.41 21.27 4.64
C SER A 101 -7.84 20.73 5.96
N SER A 102 -8.49 19.71 6.54
CA SER A 102 -8.01 19.05 7.76
C SER A 102 -6.74 18.24 7.52
N ALA A 103 -6.69 17.44 6.46
CA ALA A 103 -5.52 16.61 6.15
C ALA A 103 -4.28 17.45 5.81
N LEU A 104 -4.45 18.55 5.06
CA LEU A 104 -3.38 19.51 4.76
C LEU A 104 -2.87 20.18 6.05
N ALA A 105 -3.77 20.56 6.96
CA ALA A 105 -3.39 21.13 8.25
C ALA A 105 -2.60 20.10 9.10
N SER A 106 -3.07 18.85 9.17
CA SER A 106 -2.37 17.78 9.88
C SER A 106 -0.99 17.48 9.30
N LEU A 107 -0.86 17.45 7.97
CA LEU A 107 0.42 17.27 7.30
C LEU A 107 1.37 18.44 7.56
N ALA A 108 0.88 19.68 7.50
CA ALA A 108 1.69 20.86 7.80
C ALA A 108 2.20 20.85 9.25
N GLN A 109 1.36 20.43 10.20
CA GLN A 109 1.75 20.28 11.61
C GLN A 109 2.82 19.19 11.79
N ALA A 110 2.64 18.03 11.15
CA ALA A 110 3.62 16.94 11.21
C ALA A 110 4.97 17.36 10.60
N GLN A 111 4.95 18.07 9.47
CA GLN A 111 6.14 18.61 8.83
C GLN A 111 6.85 19.63 9.73
N ALA A 112 6.11 20.56 10.33
CA ALA A 112 6.69 21.54 11.25
C ALA A 112 7.35 20.88 12.47
N ASN A 113 6.77 19.80 12.99
CA ASN A 113 7.36 19.03 14.09
C ASN A 113 8.65 18.33 13.66
N TYR A 114 8.66 17.69 12.47
CA TYR A 114 9.85 17.08 11.89
C TYR A 114 10.96 18.12 11.63
N ASP A 115 10.61 19.25 11.02
CA ASP A 115 11.54 20.35 10.73
C ASP A 115 12.15 20.93 12.01
N LYS A 116 11.35 21.07 13.07
CA LYS A 116 11.82 21.50 14.39
C LYS A 116 12.83 20.51 15.01
N LEU A 117 12.65 19.22 14.77
CA LEU A 117 13.56 18.17 15.25
C LEU A 117 14.90 18.19 14.49
N ILE A 118 14.86 18.26 13.16
CA ILE A 118 16.08 18.23 12.34
C ILE A 118 16.87 19.54 12.39
N ASN A 119 16.20 20.69 12.48
CA ASN A 119 16.87 21.99 12.53
C ASN A 119 17.41 22.30 13.94
N GLY A 120 17.00 21.53 14.95
CA GLY A 120 17.50 21.64 16.31
C GLY A 120 17.28 23.03 16.92
N ALA A 121 18.22 23.46 17.76
CA ALA A 121 18.21 24.78 18.37
C ALA A 121 18.60 25.86 17.36
N THR A 122 17.87 26.98 17.34
CA THR A 122 18.25 28.11 16.47
C THR A 122 19.58 28.71 16.91
N PRO A 123 20.32 29.40 16.03
CA PRO A 123 21.55 30.11 16.42
C PRO A 123 21.35 31.07 17.61
N ASN A 124 20.18 31.72 17.67
CA ASN A 124 19.81 32.62 18.77
C ASN A 124 19.60 31.88 20.10
N ASP A 125 19.00 30.67 20.06
CA ASP A 125 18.87 29.83 21.24
C ASP A 125 20.27 29.42 21.75
N ILE A 126 21.13 28.93 20.85
CA ILE A 126 22.50 28.51 21.19
C ILE A 126 23.29 29.68 21.78
N GLN A 127 23.13 30.90 21.26
CA GLN A 127 23.82 32.09 21.76
C GLN A 127 23.43 32.39 23.21
N SER A 128 22.14 32.27 23.55
CA SER A 128 21.67 32.51 24.92
C SER A 128 22.31 31.55 25.93
N TYR A 129 22.52 30.28 25.55
CA TYR A 129 23.24 29.31 26.37
C TYR A 129 24.75 29.59 26.43
N LYS A 130 25.38 30.06 25.34
CA LYS A 130 26.78 30.51 25.37
C LYS A 130 26.99 31.69 26.31
N ASP A 131 26.08 32.65 26.30
CA ASP A 131 26.12 33.82 27.19
C ASP A 131 25.98 33.40 28.65
N ALA A 132 25.12 32.41 28.95
CA ALA A 132 25.00 31.83 30.29
C ALA A 132 26.29 31.14 30.75
N VAL A 133 26.97 30.40 29.86
CA VAL A 133 28.29 29.81 30.16
C VAL A 133 29.32 30.90 30.43
N ALA A 134 29.38 31.95 29.60
CA ALA A 134 30.30 33.06 29.78
C ALA A 134 30.07 33.80 31.11
N LEU A 135 28.82 34.04 31.48
CA LEU A 135 28.46 34.65 32.76
C LEU A 135 28.87 33.78 33.94
N ALA A 136 28.64 32.46 33.87
CA ALA A 136 29.06 31.53 34.92
C ALA A 136 30.59 31.48 35.08
N ASP A 137 31.33 31.55 33.98
CA ASP A 137 32.80 31.62 33.99
C ASP A 137 33.30 32.92 34.62
N ILE A 138 32.71 34.06 34.28
CA ILE A 138 33.00 35.37 34.90
C ILE A 138 32.77 35.31 36.42
N ASN A 139 31.65 34.73 36.87
CA ASN A 139 31.34 34.61 38.29
C ASN A 139 32.35 33.70 39.02
N LEU A 140 32.76 32.59 38.40
CA LEU A 140 33.79 31.72 38.95
C LEU A 140 35.14 32.43 39.07
N ASN A 141 35.54 33.19 38.04
CA ASN A 141 36.78 33.97 38.06
C ASN A 141 36.74 35.06 39.15
N ASN A 142 35.61 35.75 39.33
CA ASN A 142 35.43 36.72 40.41
C ASN A 142 35.53 36.06 41.79
N ALA A 143 34.98 34.86 41.98
CA ALA A 143 35.12 34.10 43.21
C ALA A 143 36.58 33.71 43.48
N TYR A 144 37.33 33.28 42.45
CA TYR A 144 38.76 33.01 42.56
C TYR A 144 39.57 34.27 42.93
N ASN A 145 39.27 35.42 42.32
CA ASN A 145 39.94 36.68 42.65
C ASN A 145 39.69 37.11 44.10
N GLY A 146 38.45 36.95 44.60
CA GLY A 146 38.13 37.20 46.01
C GLY A 146 38.88 36.29 46.98
N ALA A 147 39.27 35.09 46.54
CA ALA A 147 39.96 34.12 47.37
C ALA A 147 41.33 34.58 47.86
N PHE A 148 42.09 35.27 47.00
CA PHE A 148 43.42 35.78 47.35
C PHE A 148 43.38 36.74 48.55
N GLY A 149 42.40 37.66 48.56
CA GLY A 149 42.22 38.60 49.66
C GLY A 149 41.87 37.90 50.98
N ALA A 150 40.97 36.92 50.93
CA ALA A 150 40.57 36.14 52.10
C ALA A 150 41.72 35.28 52.66
N LEU A 151 42.50 34.64 51.78
CA LEU A 151 43.68 33.85 52.15
C LEU A 151 44.75 34.70 52.83
N ASN A 152 45.05 35.88 52.27
CA ASN A 152 46.02 36.81 52.87
C ASN A 152 45.56 37.36 54.22
N THR A 153 44.25 37.59 54.37
CA THR A 153 43.64 37.97 55.65
C THR A 153 43.79 36.85 56.69
N GLY A 154 43.53 35.60 56.29
CA GLY A 154 43.74 34.43 57.14
C GLY A 154 45.20 34.26 57.59
N TYR A 155 46.15 34.41 56.67
CA TYR A 155 47.58 34.39 57.00
C TYR A 155 47.96 35.47 58.02
N THR A 156 47.49 36.70 57.81
CA THR A 156 47.76 37.83 58.71
C THR A 156 47.18 37.57 60.11
N ALA A 157 45.97 37.00 60.19
CA ALA A 157 45.35 36.63 61.46
C ALA A 157 46.17 35.57 62.23
N ILE A 158 46.66 34.53 61.55
CA ILE A 158 47.54 33.52 62.18
C ILE A 158 48.87 34.15 62.61
N SER A 159 49.44 35.02 61.78
CA SER A 159 50.71 35.70 62.09
C SER A 159 50.59 36.55 63.37
N ASN A 160 49.52 37.34 63.48
CA ASN A 160 49.27 38.14 64.67
C ASN A 160 48.99 37.26 65.91
N ALA A 161 48.20 36.20 65.74
CA ALA A 161 47.96 35.21 66.79
C ALA A 161 49.26 34.57 67.31
N TYR A 162 50.17 34.19 66.41
CA TYR A 162 51.48 33.65 66.78
C TYR A 162 52.29 34.64 67.60
N LEU A 163 52.41 35.89 67.13
CA LEU A 163 53.20 36.92 67.82
C LEU A 163 52.65 37.21 69.22
N THR A 164 51.33 37.35 69.36
CA THR A 164 50.70 37.56 70.68
C THR A 164 50.90 36.34 71.58
N ALA A 165 50.64 35.13 71.10
CA ALA A 165 50.78 33.91 71.87
C ALA A 165 52.23 33.69 72.33
N LYS A 166 53.21 33.96 71.44
CA LYS A 166 54.64 33.87 71.73
C LYS A 166 55.06 34.91 72.77
N SER A 167 54.58 36.15 72.67
CA SER A 167 54.83 37.20 73.66
C SER A 167 54.33 36.80 75.05
N VAL A 168 53.11 36.24 75.15
CA VAL A 168 52.54 35.77 76.42
C VAL A 168 53.35 34.61 76.99
N GLN A 169 53.71 33.63 76.15
CA GLN A 169 54.59 32.53 76.55
C GLN A 169 55.91 33.05 77.13
N ASP A 170 56.60 33.93 76.39
CA ASP A 170 57.93 34.43 76.77
C ASP A 170 57.90 35.37 77.98
N THR A 171 56.74 35.92 78.34
CA THR A 171 56.60 36.81 79.50
C THR A 171 56.24 36.05 80.77
N TYR A 172 55.30 35.10 80.69
CA TYR A 172 54.68 34.49 81.88
C TYR A 172 54.99 33.00 82.05
N PHE A 173 55.30 32.29 80.96
CA PHE A 173 55.52 30.84 80.97
C PHE A 173 57.00 30.53 80.73
N LEU A 174 57.85 30.96 81.67
CA LEU A 174 59.31 30.83 81.58
C LEU A 174 59.87 29.54 82.20
N THR A 175 59.18 28.99 83.19
CA THR A 175 59.59 27.80 83.94
C THR A 175 58.78 26.59 83.53
N ALA A 176 59.39 25.40 83.55
CA ALA A 176 58.72 24.13 83.23
C ALA A 176 57.75 23.70 84.34
N ASP A 177 56.64 24.44 84.49
CA ASP A 177 55.51 24.10 85.34
C ASP A 177 54.44 23.31 84.56
N SER A 178 53.34 22.94 85.23
CA SER A 178 52.24 22.17 84.63
C SER A 178 51.50 22.90 83.50
N SER A 179 51.58 24.23 83.45
CA SER A 179 50.93 25.07 82.44
C SER A 179 51.86 25.40 81.26
N TRP A 180 53.19 25.32 81.46
CA TRP A 180 54.20 25.57 80.44
C TRP A 180 54.08 24.63 79.23
N GLY A 181 54.00 23.32 79.46
CA GLY A 181 53.95 22.32 78.39
C GLY A 181 52.81 22.57 77.39
N PRO A 182 51.55 22.69 77.87
CA PRO A 182 50.41 23.02 77.02
C PRO A 182 50.58 24.33 76.24
N VAL A 183 51.11 25.40 76.86
CA VAL A 183 51.33 26.68 76.16
C VAL A 183 52.40 26.53 75.08
N TYR A 184 53.55 25.93 75.41
CA TYR A 184 54.67 25.73 74.50
C TYR A 184 54.28 24.90 73.26
N GLU A 185 53.59 23.78 73.46
CA GLU A 185 53.10 22.92 72.37
C GLU A 185 52.15 23.66 71.44
N ASN A 186 51.23 24.46 71.99
CA ASN A 186 50.25 25.19 71.20
C ASN A 186 50.85 26.39 70.47
N VAL A 187 51.82 27.10 71.04
CA VAL A 187 52.56 28.15 70.31
C VAL A 187 53.35 27.55 69.14
N ASN A 188 54.01 26.40 69.35
CA ASN A 188 54.69 25.68 68.26
C ASN A 188 53.71 25.19 67.20
N ASN A 189 52.52 24.71 67.60
CA ASN A 189 51.47 24.34 66.67
C ASN A 189 51.07 25.53 65.78
N ILE A 190 50.80 26.70 66.37
CA ILE A 190 50.45 27.92 65.64
C ILE A 190 51.57 28.29 64.64
N ASN A 191 52.85 28.22 65.04
CA ASN A 191 53.97 28.47 64.13
C ASN A 191 54.01 27.50 62.94
N ASN A 192 53.79 26.22 63.20
CA ASN A 192 53.73 25.19 62.14
C ASN A 192 52.55 25.45 61.18
N LYS A 193 51.38 25.84 61.70
CA LYS A 193 50.22 26.21 60.88
C LYS A 193 50.45 27.48 60.07
N LEU A 194 51.16 28.46 60.63
CA LEU A 194 51.57 29.67 59.91
C LEU A 194 52.45 29.33 58.70
N ALA A 195 53.43 28.43 58.88
CA ALA A 195 54.30 27.98 57.80
C ALA A 195 53.50 27.29 56.68
N ILE A 196 52.57 26.39 57.02
CA ILE A 196 51.69 25.73 56.04
C ILE A 196 50.92 26.76 55.20
N VAL A 197 50.27 27.73 55.85
CA VAL A 197 49.49 28.74 55.13
C VAL A 197 50.38 29.63 54.27
N LYS A 198 51.56 30.02 54.77
CA LYS A 198 52.54 30.80 54.01
C LYS A 198 52.96 30.11 52.72
N ASP A 199 53.33 28.83 52.84
CA ASP A 199 53.76 28.03 51.70
C ASP A 199 52.62 27.92 50.69
N THR A 200 51.40 27.64 51.16
CA THR A 200 50.26 27.45 50.26
C THR A 200 49.89 28.74 49.51
N ILE A 201 50.00 29.92 50.14
CA ILE A 201 49.73 31.22 49.49
C ILE A 201 50.76 31.53 48.40
N ASN A 202 52.04 31.18 48.58
CA ASN A 202 53.08 31.44 47.57
C ASN A 202 52.86 30.68 46.24
N TYR A 203 52.09 29.59 46.26
CA TYR A 203 51.75 28.81 45.06
C TYR A 203 50.44 29.23 44.37
N THR A 204 49.74 30.26 44.88
CA THR A 204 48.39 30.63 44.41
C THR A 204 48.32 31.31 43.04
N ASN A 205 49.45 31.60 42.38
CA ASN A 205 49.47 32.11 40.99
C ASN A 205 48.85 31.14 39.97
N ASN A 206 48.50 29.92 40.39
CA ASN A 206 47.79 28.94 39.60
C ASN A 206 46.38 28.70 40.19
N THR A 207 45.33 28.95 39.41
CA THR A 207 43.92 28.79 39.83
C THR A 207 43.60 27.38 40.31
N SER A 208 44.31 26.37 39.83
CA SER A 208 44.18 24.97 40.27
C SER A 208 44.65 24.73 41.72
N ALA A 209 45.43 25.64 42.31
CA ALA A 209 45.96 25.52 43.67
C ALA A 209 45.10 26.25 44.73
N ILE A 210 44.14 27.09 44.31
CA ILE A 210 43.35 27.93 45.23
C ILE A 210 42.43 27.08 46.13
N ASP A 211 41.80 26.03 45.61
CA ASP A 211 40.93 25.14 46.39
C ASP A 211 41.68 24.45 47.54
N LEU A 212 42.91 24.02 47.25
CA LEU A 212 43.81 23.42 48.24
C LEU A 212 44.28 24.47 49.25
N ALA A 213 44.59 25.69 48.79
CA ALA A 213 44.96 26.80 49.65
C ALA A 213 43.86 27.21 50.63
N ILE A 214 42.60 27.27 50.17
CA ILE A 214 41.44 27.53 51.03
C ILE A 214 41.30 26.41 52.06
N SER A 215 41.34 25.15 51.61
CA SER A 215 41.18 23.99 52.49
C SER A 215 42.27 23.92 53.57
N ASN A 216 43.53 24.13 53.20
CA ASN A 216 44.66 24.18 54.14
C ASN A 216 44.55 25.36 55.12
N SER A 217 44.08 26.52 54.66
CA SER A 217 43.91 27.71 55.48
C SER A 217 42.76 27.55 56.47
N VAL A 218 41.63 26.99 56.07
CA VAL A 218 40.49 26.66 56.94
C VAL A 218 40.94 25.70 58.05
N ASN A 219 41.61 24.62 57.70
CA ASN A 219 42.13 23.64 58.68
C ASN A 219 43.15 24.28 59.63
N SER A 220 44.02 25.13 59.11
CA SER A 220 45.05 25.82 59.90
C SER A 220 44.44 26.84 60.86
N LEU A 221 43.47 27.65 60.42
CA LEU A 221 42.76 28.61 61.27
C LEU A 221 41.96 27.92 62.36
N ALA A 222 41.28 26.81 62.06
CA ALA A 222 40.57 26.02 63.06
C ALA A 222 41.52 25.46 64.14
N SER A 223 42.69 24.95 63.72
CA SER A 223 43.74 24.49 64.64
C SER A 223 44.28 25.63 65.50
N VAL A 224 44.54 26.80 64.91
CA VAL A 224 45.05 27.99 65.62
C VAL A 224 44.03 28.49 66.63
N LEU A 225 42.74 28.50 66.30
CA LEU A 225 41.67 28.89 67.22
C LEU A 225 41.62 27.95 68.45
N ALA A 226 41.75 26.64 68.22
CA ALA A 226 41.83 25.66 69.30
C ALA A 226 43.09 25.87 70.16
N SER A 227 44.24 26.12 69.55
CA SER A 227 45.48 26.40 70.28
C SER A 227 45.41 27.68 71.11
N LEU A 228 44.82 28.75 70.58
CA LEU A 228 44.61 29.99 71.34
C LEU A 228 43.65 29.79 72.50
N GLN A 229 42.63 28.94 72.36
CA GLN A 229 41.72 28.59 73.46
C GLN A 229 42.49 27.90 74.59
N VAL A 230 43.32 26.90 74.28
CA VAL A 230 44.15 26.23 75.30
C VAL A 230 45.08 27.22 75.99
N ILE A 231 45.76 28.09 75.24
CA ILE A 231 46.65 29.11 75.82
C ILE A 231 45.86 30.03 76.74
N ARG A 232 44.69 30.51 76.31
CA ARG A 232 43.82 31.35 77.13
C ARG A 232 43.38 30.65 78.42
N ASP A 233 43.04 29.37 78.36
CA ASP A 233 42.65 28.60 79.54
C ASP A 233 43.82 28.47 80.54
N GLN A 234 45.06 28.30 80.04
CA GLN A 234 46.25 28.26 80.90
C GLN A 234 46.49 29.58 81.65
N THR A 235 46.16 30.73 81.04
CA THR A 235 46.26 32.04 81.72
C THR A 235 45.27 32.22 82.89
N ASN A 236 44.29 31.32 83.06
CA ASN A 236 43.32 31.35 84.16
C ASN A 236 43.55 30.24 85.20
N THR A 237 44.61 29.44 85.05
CA THR A 237 44.97 28.43 86.06
C THR A 237 45.43 29.08 87.35
N ASP A 238 45.30 28.40 88.49
CA ASP A 238 45.69 28.94 89.80
C ASP A 238 47.15 29.42 89.87
N LEU A 239 48.02 28.83 89.05
CA LEU A 239 49.44 29.20 88.96
C LEU A 239 49.65 30.55 88.25
N HIS A 240 48.83 30.87 87.24
CA HIS A 240 49.11 31.97 86.31
C HIS A 240 48.03 33.07 86.30
N LYS A 241 46.86 32.84 86.92
CA LYS A 241 45.70 33.75 86.89
C LYS A 241 45.99 35.17 87.38
N ASP A 242 46.86 35.31 88.38
CA ASP A 242 47.21 36.59 88.99
C ASP A 242 48.48 37.21 88.37
N SER A 243 49.26 36.41 87.62
CA SER A 243 50.50 36.86 86.97
C SER A 243 50.27 37.44 85.58
N VAL A 244 49.37 36.82 84.80
CA VAL A 244 49.04 37.27 83.44
C VAL A 244 48.09 38.45 83.51
N THR A 245 48.47 39.58 82.91
CA THR A 245 47.65 40.80 82.94
C THR A 245 46.33 40.63 82.19
N ASP A 246 45.30 41.36 82.63
CA ASP A 246 44.03 41.41 81.90
C ASP A 246 44.18 41.96 80.48
N ALA A 247 45.16 42.82 80.24
CA ALA A 247 45.48 43.34 78.91
C ALA A 247 45.99 42.23 77.97
N ASP A 248 46.84 41.34 78.44
CA ASP A 248 47.36 40.20 77.65
C ASP A 248 46.30 39.12 77.42
N LYS A 249 45.50 38.83 78.45
CA LYS A 249 44.31 37.97 78.33
C LYS A 249 43.36 38.49 77.25
N THR A 250 43.04 39.78 77.31
CA THR A 250 42.20 40.47 76.31
C THR A 250 42.83 40.44 74.92
N SER A 251 44.16 40.55 74.83
CA SER A 251 44.88 40.47 73.55
C SER A 251 44.74 39.09 72.90
N ILE A 252 44.83 38.00 73.68
CA ILE A 252 44.56 36.64 73.17
C ILE A 252 43.11 36.51 72.69
N ASP A 253 42.15 37.00 73.48
CA ASP A 253 40.73 36.95 73.11
C ASP A 253 40.45 37.76 71.82
N SER A 254 41.11 38.90 71.63
CA SER A 254 41.05 39.67 70.38
C SER A 254 41.59 38.88 69.18
N GLN A 255 42.72 38.18 69.32
CA GLN A 255 43.25 37.33 68.24
C GLN A 255 42.34 36.13 67.94
N LYS A 256 41.70 35.53 68.96
CA LYS A 256 40.69 34.47 68.76
C LYS A 256 39.53 34.97 67.90
N THR A 257 39.02 36.18 68.20
CA THR A 257 37.97 36.80 67.38
C THR A 257 38.43 37.02 65.95
N ALA A 258 39.64 37.57 65.74
CA ALA A 258 40.18 37.81 64.40
C ALA A 258 40.35 36.51 63.58
N VAL A 259 40.89 35.44 64.20
CA VAL A 259 41.05 34.11 63.58
C VAL A 259 39.68 33.50 63.25
N SER A 260 38.71 33.61 64.16
CA SER A 260 37.35 33.10 63.95
C SER A 260 36.64 33.83 62.80
N SER A 261 36.80 35.16 62.69
CA SER A 261 36.29 35.94 61.56
C SER A 261 36.93 35.54 60.23
N ALA A 262 38.26 35.33 60.20
CA ALA A 262 38.96 34.87 59.01
C ALA A 262 38.51 33.46 58.58
N LEU A 263 38.33 32.55 59.54
CA LEU A 263 37.82 31.19 59.30
C LEU A 263 36.42 31.23 58.69
N SER A 264 35.52 32.04 59.25
CA SER A 264 34.15 32.20 58.75
C SER A 264 34.12 32.78 57.32
N SER A 265 35.01 33.73 57.03
CA SER A 265 35.17 34.31 55.69
C SER A 265 35.60 33.25 54.66
N LEU A 266 36.59 32.42 55.00
CA LEU A 266 37.07 31.36 54.10
C LEU A 266 36.04 30.23 53.91
N ASN A 267 35.29 29.85 54.95
CA ASN A 267 34.20 28.88 54.80
C ASN A 267 33.08 29.39 53.87
N THR A 268 32.73 30.68 53.99
CA THR A 268 31.75 31.32 53.11
C THR A 268 32.24 31.33 51.66
N LEU A 269 33.50 31.69 51.45
CA LEU A 269 34.14 31.67 50.14
C LEU A 269 34.19 30.26 49.54
N GLN A 270 34.57 29.25 50.33
CA GLN A 270 34.60 27.84 49.90
C GLN A 270 33.24 27.40 49.37
N SER A 271 32.17 27.77 50.09
CA SER A 271 30.78 27.48 49.69
C SER A 271 30.39 28.22 48.41
N SER A 272 30.76 29.50 48.29
CA SER A 272 30.50 30.33 47.10
C SER A 272 31.26 29.84 45.85
N LEU A 273 32.45 29.29 46.03
CA LEU A 273 33.28 28.77 44.95
C LEU A 273 32.75 27.41 44.48
N ALA A 274 32.32 26.56 45.40
CA ALA A 274 31.64 25.30 45.07
C ALA A 274 30.35 25.56 44.26
N SER A 275 29.51 26.52 44.67
CA SER A 275 28.29 26.86 43.94
C SER A 275 28.56 27.45 42.55
N SER A 276 29.59 28.28 42.40
CA SER A 276 29.99 28.86 41.11
C SER A 276 30.48 27.79 40.14
N LYS A 277 31.25 26.81 40.61
CA LYS A 277 31.70 25.65 39.80
C LYS A 277 30.53 24.82 39.30
N VAL A 278 29.59 24.48 40.20
CA VAL A 278 28.38 23.73 39.84
C VAL A 278 27.53 24.51 38.82
N SER A 279 27.45 25.84 38.98
CA SER A 279 26.72 26.70 38.04
C SER A 279 27.35 26.68 36.64
N LEU A 280 28.68 26.78 36.54
CA LEU A 280 29.39 26.68 35.26
C LEU A 280 29.19 25.30 34.62
N GLN A 281 29.36 24.23 35.40
CA GLN A 281 29.15 22.87 34.91
C GLN A 281 27.72 22.67 34.39
N THR A 282 26.72 23.18 35.11
CA THR A 282 25.31 23.11 34.71
C THR A 282 25.06 23.88 33.42
N ALA A 283 25.61 25.10 33.28
CA ALA A 283 25.50 25.89 32.07
C ALA A 283 26.13 25.18 30.85
N GLN A 284 27.29 24.56 31.04
CA GLN A 284 27.97 23.77 30.01
C GLN A 284 27.16 22.53 29.60
N HIS A 285 26.61 21.78 30.57
CA HIS A 285 25.75 20.64 30.27
C HIS A 285 24.49 21.06 29.51
N ASN A 286 23.87 22.19 29.89
CA ASN A 286 22.70 22.71 29.20
C ASN A 286 23.01 23.12 27.76
N LEU A 287 24.16 23.76 27.52
CA LEU A 287 24.62 24.08 26.16
C LEU A 287 24.86 22.82 25.34
N ALA A 288 25.56 21.83 25.89
CA ALA A 288 25.83 20.56 25.21
C ALA A 288 24.54 19.79 24.89
N ALA A 289 23.60 19.74 25.83
CA ALA A 289 22.29 19.11 25.63
C ALA A 289 21.48 19.82 24.51
N LYS A 290 21.62 21.14 24.39
CA LYS A 290 20.94 21.93 23.36
C LYS A 290 21.60 21.82 21.98
N GLN A 291 22.92 21.62 21.94
CA GLN A 291 23.69 21.38 20.71
C GLN A 291 23.62 19.93 20.20
N SER A 292 23.22 19.00 21.07
CA SER A 292 23.06 17.60 20.68
C SER A 292 21.98 17.47 19.61
N ALA A 293 22.30 16.76 18.52
CA ALA A 293 21.35 16.46 17.47
C ALA A 293 20.15 15.68 18.04
N ALA A 294 18.98 15.85 17.43
CA ALA A 294 17.83 15.00 17.73
C ALA A 294 18.22 13.52 17.55
N ARG A 295 17.76 12.66 18.46
CA ARG A 295 18.06 11.23 18.39
C ARG A 295 17.45 10.68 17.10
N SER A 296 18.14 9.73 16.46
CA SER A 296 17.66 9.09 15.23
C SER A 296 16.24 8.57 15.37
N GLU A 297 15.91 7.99 16.52
CA GLU A 297 14.61 7.41 16.85
C GLU A 297 13.51 8.48 16.90
N ASP A 298 13.81 9.67 17.43
CA ASP A 298 12.86 10.79 17.48
C ASP A 298 12.60 11.35 16.07
N VAL A 299 13.65 11.39 15.23
CA VAL A 299 13.56 11.82 13.83
C VAL A 299 12.76 10.82 13.00
N ASP A 300 13.01 9.53 13.16
CA ASP A 300 12.30 8.46 12.46
C ASP A 300 10.82 8.41 12.88
N PHE A 301 10.53 8.59 14.17
CA PHE A 301 9.16 8.70 14.66
C PHE A 301 8.42 9.91 14.05
N ALA A 302 9.06 11.08 14.00
CA ALA A 302 8.47 12.26 13.39
C ALA A 302 8.27 12.10 11.88
N ARG A 303 9.23 11.46 11.19
CA ARG A 303 9.09 11.10 9.78
C ARG A 303 7.90 10.17 9.55
N GLY A 304 7.74 9.15 10.39
CA GLY A 304 6.60 8.24 10.34
C GLY A 304 5.24 8.97 10.49
N GLN A 305 5.19 10.01 11.32
CA GLN A 305 3.99 10.86 11.42
C GLN A 305 3.73 11.69 10.17
N VAL A 306 4.77 12.21 9.50
CA VAL A 306 4.64 12.90 8.21
C VAL A 306 4.11 11.94 7.15
N ASP A 307 4.66 10.73 7.07
CA ASP A 307 4.25 9.71 6.10
C ASP A 307 2.79 9.28 6.34
N ALA A 308 2.39 9.09 7.60
CA ALA A 308 1.01 8.79 7.97
C ALA A 308 0.04 9.93 7.57
N ALA A 309 0.39 11.18 7.86
CA ALA A 309 -0.41 12.35 7.48
C ALA A 309 -0.51 12.50 5.95
N ARG A 310 0.57 12.18 5.22
CA ARG A 310 0.59 12.15 3.75
C ARG A 310 -0.33 11.08 3.19
N ALA A 311 -0.33 9.88 3.76
CA ALA A 311 -1.22 8.81 3.34
C ALA A 311 -2.69 9.20 3.51
N VAL A 312 -3.06 9.84 4.63
CA VAL A 312 -4.42 10.36 4.84
C VAL A 312 -4.81 11.38 3.77
N LEU A 313 -3.90 12.29 3.38
CA LEU A 313 -4.15 13.24 2.29
C LEU A 313 -4.35 12.54 0.93
N ASN A 314 -3.54 11.53 0.64
CA ASN A 314 -3.64 10.76 -0.60
C ASN A 314 -4.95 9.96 -0.68
N ASN A 315 -5.49 9.50 0.45
CA ASN A 315 -6.78 8.79 0.51
C ASN A 315 -7.99 9.69 0.19
N GLN A 316 -7.79 11.01 0.14
CA GLN A 316 -8.80 12.01 -0.19
C GLN A 316 -8.81 12.42 -1.67
N ILE A 317 -7.94 11.82 -2.50
CA ILE A 317 -7.95 12.00 -3.96
C ILE A 317 -8.21 10.68 -4.66
N ILE A 318 -8.87 10.76 -5.81
CA ILE A 318 -8.95 9.66 -6.77
C ILE A 318 -8.03 10.02 -7.92
N VAL A 319 -7.09 9.14 -8.22
CA VAL A 319 -6.19 9.23 -9.38
C VAL A 319 -6.48 8.09 -10.34
N ALA A 320 -6.27 8.33 -11.64
CA ALA A 320 -6.40 7.29 -12.64
C ALA A 320 -5.24 6.27 -12.51
N PRO A 321 -5.50 4.98 -12.21
CA PRO A 321 -4.44 3.97 -12.11
C PRO A 321 -3.80 3.63 -13.46
N GLU A 322 -4.52 3.84 -14.56
CA GLU A 322 -4.05 3.69 -15.95
C GLU A 322 -4.72 4.71 -16.87
N SER A 323 -4.31 4.75 -18.15
CA SER A 323 -4.94 5.62 -19.15
C SER A 323 -6.21 4.97 -19.70
N GLY A 324 -7.29 5.73 -19.86
CA GLY A 324 -8.58 5.20 -20.30
C GLY A 324 -9.64 6.28 -20.51
N ILE A 325 -10.90 5.86 -20.56
CA ILE A 325 -12.08 6.74 -20.68
C ILE A 325 -12.96 6.58 -19.45
N ILE A 326 -13.45 7.71 -18.93
CA ILE A 326 -14.44 7.73 -17.86
C ILE A 326 -15.81 7.39 -18.43
N THR A 327 -16.40 6.27 -18.02
CA THR A 327 -17.71 5.82 -18.53
C THR A 327 -18.87 6.17 -17.62
N GLN A 328 -18.60 6.41 -16.34
CA GLN A 328 -19.62 6.79 -15.36
C GLN A 328 -19.02 7.69 -14.28
N VAL A 329 -19.76 8.72 -13.87
CA VAL A 329 -19.43 9.59 -12.73
C VAL A 329 -20.63 9.72 -11.78
N ASP A 330 -20.59 9.02 -10.64
CA ASP A 330 -21.63 9.01 -9.60
C ASP A 330 -21.20 9.79 -8.34
N ILE A 331 -20.71 11.02 -8.52
CA ILE A 331 -20.42 11.96 -7.42
C ILE A 331 -20.45 13.40 -7.92
N LYS A 332 -21.11 14.29 -7.18
CA LYS A 332 -21.16 15.73 -7.49
C LYS A 332 -20.37 16.57 -6.48
N VAL A 333 -19.89 17.73 -6.91
CA VAL A 333 -19.26 18.70 -6.00
C VAL A 333 -20.28 19.14 -4.94
N GLY A 334 -19.88 19.08 -3.68
CA GLY A 334 -20.73 19.35 -2.51
C GLY A 334 -21.43 18.11 -1.93
N GLU A 335 -21.40 16.98 -2.61
CA GLU A 335 -21.98 15.72 -2.13
C GLU A 335 -21.07 15.02 -1.10
N GLN A 336 -21.67 14.28 -0.17
CA GLN A 336 -20.96 13.49 0.83
C GLN A 336 -20.54 12.13 0.22
N ALA A 337 -19.25 11.95 -0.03
CA ALA A 337 -18.68 10.67 -0.41
C ALA A 337 -18.57 9.73 0.81
N VAL A 338 -18.81 8.45 0.57
CA VAL A 338 -18.66 7.36 1.54
C VAL A 338 -17.46 6.51 1.15
N ALA A 339 -16.63 6.15 2.13
CA ALA A 339 -15.47 5.29 1.90
C ALA A 339 -15.85 3.98 1.19
N SER A 340 -15.06 3.61 0.19
CA SER A 340 -15.20 2.39 -0.63
C SER A 340 -16.51 2.30 -1.44
N LYS A 341 -17.36 3.33 -1.44
CA LYS A 341 -18.45 3.43 -2.40
C LYS A 341 -17.84 3.82 -3.75
N GLU A 342 -18.15 3.04 -4.77
CA GLU A 342 -17.82 3.36 -6.16
C GLU A 342 -18.46 4.70 -6.56
N VAL A 343 -17.65 5.58 -7.14
CA VAL A 343 -18.08 6.91 -7.61
C VAL A 343 -17.68 7.19 -9.05
N MET A 344 -16.81 6.38 -9.66
CA MET A 344 -16.36 6.59 -11.03
C MET A 344 -15.91 5.27 -11.66
N ILE A 345 -16.20 5.09 -12.94
CA ILE A 345 -15.75 3.91 -13.71
C ILE A 345 -14.77 4.34 -14.78
N LEU A 346 -13.59 3.71 -14.79
CA LEU A 346 -12.55 3.89 -15.80
C LEU A 346 -12.44 2.61 -16.65
N GLN A 347 -12.57 2.78 -17.97
CA GLN A 347 -12.43 1.67 -18.93
C GLN A 347 -11.36 1.95 -19.98
N ASN A 348 -10.64 0.91 -20.38
CA ASN A 348 -9.66 1.00 -21.47
C ASN A 348 -10.30 0.62 -22.81
N ILE A 349 -10.54 1.61 -23.67
CA ILE A 349 -11.13 1.39 -24.99
C ILE A 349 -10.14 0.86 -26.04
N SER A 350 -8.85 0.75 -25.72
CA SER A 350 -7.85 0.20 -26.65
C SER A 350 -7.75 -1.32 -26.60
N ASP A 351 -8.29 -1.91 -25.52
CA ASP A 351 -8.31 -3.35 -25.29
C ASP A 351 -9.77 -3.79 -25.13
N LEU A 352 -10.43 -4.04 -26.27
CA LEU A 352 -11.80 -4.52 -26.32
C LEU A 352 -11.82 -5.98 -26.76
N HIS A 353 -12.69 -6.78 -26.14
CA HIS A 353 -12.97 -8.15 -26.53
C HIS A 353 -14.47 -8.42 -26.47
N ALA A 354 -14.95 -9.39 -27.24
CA ALA A 354 -16.33 -9.85 -27.13
C ALA A 354 -16.41 -11.03 -26.17
N GLU A 355 -17.41 -11.04 -25.29
CA GLU A 355 -17.74 -12.18 -24.44
C GLU A 355 -19.13 -12.70 -24.81
N ALA A 356 -19.21 -14.00 -25.13
CA ALA A 356 -20.48 -14.66 -25.40
C ALA A 356 -20.59 -15.99 -24.67
N ASP A 357 -21.82 -16.38 -24.35
CA ASP A 357 -22.14 -17.65 -23.71
C ASP A 357 -22.46 -18.70 -24.80
N VAL A 358 -21.69 -19.79 -24.84
CA VAL A 358 -21.86 -20.88 -25.81
C VAL A 358 -22.36 -22.12 -25.09
N SER A 359 -23.46 -22.72 -25.59
CA SER A 359 -24.04 -23.94 -25.03
C SER A 359 -23.06 -25.11 -25.03
N GLU A 360 -23.15 -25.98 -24.01
CA GLU A 360 -22.40 -27.23 -23.89
C GLU A 360 -22.48 -28.11 -25.16
N ALA A 361 -23.60 -28.07 -25.89
CA ALA A 361 -23.75 -28.83 -27.13
C ALA A 361 -22.77 -28.41 -28.24
N ASN A 362 -22.36 -27.14 -28.26
CA ASN A 362 -21.53 -26.57 -29.32
C ASN A 362 -20.08 -26.32 -28.88
N ILE A 363 -19.82 -26.29 -27.56
CA ILE A 363 -18.48 -25.98 -27.02
C ILE A 363 -17.43 -27.03 -27.40
N ALA A 364 -17.84 -28.28 -27.63
CA ALA A 364 -16.95 -29.38 -27.98
C ALA A 364 -16.25 -29.18 -29.35
N ALA A 365 -16.87 -28.41 -30.25
CA ALA A 365 -16.32 -28.08 -31.56
C ALA A 365 -15.40 -26.84 -31.52
N LEU A 366 -15.36 -26.10 -30.39
CA LEU A 366 -14.61 -24.86 -30.27
C LEU A 366 -13.20 -25.06 -29.72
N GLN A 367 -12.26 -24.30 -30.29
CA GLN A 367 -10.85 -24.27 -29.90
C GLN A 367 -10.32 -22.85 -29.95
N THR A 368 -9.28 -22.56 -29.15
CA THR A 368 -8.60 -21.26 -29.21
C THR A 368 -7.94 -21.05 -30.57
N GLY A 369 -7.96 -19.81 -31.06
CA GLY A 369 -7.39 -19.42 -32.35
C GLY A 369 -8.33 -19.56 -33.57
N GLN A 370 -9.50 -20.19 -33.42
CA GLN A 370 -10.52 -20.24 -34.48
C GLN A 370 -10.95 -18.82 -34.90
N GLN A 371 -11.25 -18.65 -36.19
CA GLN A 371 -11.68 -17.38 -36.75
C GLN A 371 -13.11 -17.06 -36.32
N ILE A 372 -13.34 -15.79 -36.00
CA ILE A 372 -14.65 -15.27 -35.65
C ILE A 372 -14.99 -14.17 -36.64
N ASP A 373 -16.21 -14.26 -37.17
CA ASP A 373 -16.85 -13.19 -37.90
C ASP A 373 -17.89 -12.51 -37.00
N TYR A 374 -17.76 -11.20 -36.83
CA TYR A 374 -18.59 -10.40 -35.95
C TYR A 374 -19.51 -9.49 -36.74
N THR A 375 -20.76 -9.42 -36.29
CA THR A 375 -21.67 -8.31 -36.63
C THR A 375 -22.16 -7.65 -35.35
N PHE A 376 -22.38 -6.33 -35.41
CA PHE A 376 -22.87 -5.56 -34.27
C PHE A 376 -24.24 -5.00 -34.61
N ASP A 377 -25.23 -5.22 -33.75
CA ASP A 377 -26.60 -4.73 -33.98
C ASP A 377 -26.63 -3.21 -34.25
N ALA A 378 -25.75 -2.46 -33.59
CA ALA A 378 -25.63 -1.01 -33.73
C ALA A 378 -24.98 -0.54 -35.06
N LEU A 379 -24.23 -1.41 -35.75
CA LEU A 379 -23.50 -1.08 -36.98
C LEU A 379 -24.14 -1.69 -38.24
N GLY A 380 -25.23 -2.44 -38.08
CA GLY A 380 -25.96 -3.11 -39.16
C GLY A 380 -25.39 -4.49 -39.51
N PRO A 381 -26.18 -5.34 -40.19
CA PRO A 381 -25.81 -6.73 -40.46
C PRO A 381 -24.76 -6.89 -41.56
N ASP A 382 -24.60 -5.90 -42.44
CA ASP A 382 -23.70 -5.99 -43.61
C ASP A 382 -22.22 -5.69 -43.25
N ARG A 383 -21.96 -5.23 -42.03
CA ARG A 383 -20.63 -4.86 -41.57
C ARG A 383 -20.03 -5.98 -40.73
N HIS A 384 -19.14 -6.72 -41.38
CA HIS A 384 -18.40 -7.82 -40.80
C HIS A 384 -17.07 -7.36 -40.24
N PHE A 385 -16.73 -7.83 -39.04
CA PHE A 385 -15.45 -7.59 -38.39
C PHE A 385 -14.81 -8.93 -38.04
N THR A 386 -13.50 -9.04 -38.28
CA THR A 386 -12.78 -10.28 -38.03
C THR A 386 -12.16 -10.30 -36.65
N GLY A 387 -12.08 -11.49 -36.07
CA GLY A 387 -11.33 -11.75 -34.85
C GLY A 387 -11.02 -13.23 -34.67
N LYS A 388 -10.55 -13.59 -33.49
CA LYS A 388 -10.18 -14.96 -33.14
C LYS A 388 -10.63 -15.31 -31.73
N VAL A 389 -10.90 -16.59 -31.50
CA VAL A 389 -11.16 -17.11 -30.15
C VAL A 389 -9.89 -16.94 -29.32
N LEU A 390 -9.94 -16.08 -28.30
CA LEU A 390 -8.83 -15.85 -27.36
C LEU A 390 -8.79 -16.97 -26.33
N THR A 391 -9.91 -17.16 -25.63
CA THR A 391 -10.00 -18.11 -24.52
C THR A 391 -11.40 -18.69 -24.43
N ILE A 392 -11.49 -19.96 -24.06
CA ILE A 392 -12.72 -20.62 -23.66
C ILE A 392 -12.61 -20.86 -22.16
N ASN A 393 -13.51 -20.26 -21.38
CA ASN A 393 -13.48 -20.42 -19.92
C ASN A 393 -13.91 -21.85 -19.55
N PRO A 394 -13.10 -22.62 -18.82
CA PRO A 394 -13.48 -23.98 -18.41
C PRO A 394 -14.63 -24.02 -17.40
N ALA A 395 -14.94 -22.90 -16.73
CA ALA A 395 -16.06 -22.81 -15.81
C ALA A 395 -17.39 -22.60 -16.56
N SER A 396 -18.38 -23.44 -16.27
CA SER A 396 -19.72 -23.35 -16.83
C SER A 396 -20.63 -22.39 -16.05
N THR A 397 -21.57 -21.75 -16.73
CA THR A 397 -22.69 -21.00 -16.16
C THR A 397 -24.02 -21.66 -16.55
N VAL A 398 -25.00 -21.67 -15.65
CA VAL A 398 -26.35 -22.17 -15.96
C VAL A 398 -27.27 -20.99 -16.14
N ILE A 399 -27.75 -20.79 -17.37
CA ILE A 399 -28.68 -19.71 -17.72
C ILE A 399 -29.97 -20.36 -18.16
N SER A 400 -31.05 -20.12 -17.42
CA SER A 400 -32.38 -20.70 -17.71
C SER A 400 -32.37 -22.24 -17.83
N GLY A 401 -31.51 -22.91 -17.06
CA GLY A 401 -31.38 -24.38 -17.06
C GLY A 401 -30.47 -24.96 -18.16
N VAL A 402 -29.89 -24.12 -19.02
CA VAL A 402 -28.93 -24.54 -20.05
C VAL A 402 -27.51 -24.26 -19.58
N VAL A 403 -26.63 -25.26 -19.70
CA VAL A 403 -25.20 -25.16 -19.39
C VAL A 403 -24.50 -24.41 -20.53
N ASN A 404 -23.82 -23.32 -20.18
CA ASN A 404 -23.07 -22.49 -21.11
C ASN A 404 -21.62 -22.33 -20.65
N TYR A 405 -20.73 -22.08 -21.59
CA TYR A 405 -19.33 -21.77 -21.38
C TYR A 405 -19.02 -20.41 -21.99
N LYS A 406 -18.33 -19.57 -21.22
CA LYS A 406 -17.99 -18.22 -21.66
C LYS A 406 -16.81 -18.26 -22.63
N VAL A 407 -17.02 -17.77 -23.84
CA VAL A 407 -15.99 -17.64 -24.87
C VAL A 407 -15.61 -16.17 -25.01
N LYS A 408 -14.31 -15.89 -24.99
CA LYS A 408 -13.75 -14.56 -25.28
C LYS A 408 -13.15 -14.57 -26.68
N GLY A 409 -13.51 -13.59 -27.49
CA GLY A 409 -12.90 -13.41 -28.80
C GLY A 409 -12.29 -12.02 -28.96
N SER A 410 -11.19 -11.94 -29.70
CA SER A 410 -10.47 -10.70 -29.96
C SER A 410 -11.30 -9.82 -30.87
N LEU A 411 -11.30 -8.51 -30.61
CA LEU A 411 -11.83 -7.53 -31.53
C LEU A 411 -10.68 -6.70 -32.08
N GLU A 412 -10.67 -6.49 -33.40
CA GLU A 412 -9.80 -5.48 -33.98
C GLU A 412 -10.22 -4.10 -33.45
N ASN A 413 -9.25 -3.24 -33.15
CA ASN A 413 -9.52 -1.93 -32.57
C ASN A 413 -10.14 -0.99 -33.62
N VAL A 414 -11.47 -0.92 -33.62
CA VAL A 414 -12.26 -0.04 -34.47
C VAL A 414 -12.90 1.04 -33.60
N PRO A 415 -12.66 2.34 -33.86
CA PRO A 415 -13.17 3.45 -33.03
C PRO A 415 -14.70 3.50 -32.85
N GLU A 416 -15.44 2.82 -33.72
CA GLU A 416 -16.90 2.79 -33.74
C GLU A 416 -17.48 1.75 -32.76
N ILE A 417 -16.69 0.74 -32.38
CA ILE A 417 -17.07 -0.30 -31.43
C ILE A 417 -16.93 0.26 -30.02
N LYS A 418 -17.99 0.14 -29.21
CA LYS A 418 -18.01 0.61 -27.82
C LYS A 418 -18.28 -0.53 -26.85
N PRO A 419 -17.73 -0.47 -25.62
CA PRO A 419 -18.14 -1.35 -24.53
C PRO A 419 -19.67 -1.36 -24.35
N GLY A 420 -20.24 -2.53 -24.09
CA GLY A 420 -21.67 -2.75 -23.90
C GLY A 420 -22.47 -2.98 -25.18
N MET A 421 -21.88 -2.87 -26.37
CA MET A 421 -22.56 -3.23 -27.62
C MET A 421 -22.85 -4.73 -27.68
N THR A 422 -24.03 -5.12 -28.17
CA THR A 422 -24.33 -6.51 -28.54
C THR A 422 -23.48 -6.92 -29.74
N ALA A 423 -22.78 -8.05 -29.62
CA ALA A 423 -21.93 -8.62 -30.65
C ALA A 423 -22.44 -10.01 -31.02
N ASN A 424 -22.83 -10.20 -32.28
CA ASN A 424 -23.13 -11.53 -32.81
C ASN A 424 -21.82 -12.13 -33.32
N MET A 425 -21.52 -13.34 -32.86
CA MET A 425 -20.28 -14.06 -33.11
C MET A 425 -20.60 -15.30 -33.94
N THR A 426 -20.06 -15.35 -35.16
CA THR A 426 -20.05 -16.55 -35.99
C THR A 426 -18.66 -17.15 -35.91
N ILE A 427 -18.51 -18.19 -35.10
CA ILE A 427 -17.22 -18.85 -34.88
C ILE A 427 -17.09 -19.99 -35.88
N LEU A 428 -16.03 -19.96 -36.69
CA LEU A 428 -15.74 -21.03 -37.65
C LEU A 428 -15.09 -22.21 -36.91
N ALA A 429 -15.89 -23.24 -36.59
CA ALA A 429 -15.45 -24.40 -35.83
C ALA A 429 -14.56 -25.32 -36.68
N ALA A 430 -14.97 -25.56 -37.93
CA ALA A 430 -14.19 -26.31 -38.90
C ALA A 430 -14.51 -25.85 -40.33
N GLN A 431 -13.51 -25.91 -41.21
CA GLN A 431 -13.65 -25.63 -42.63
C GLN A 431 -12.94 -26.70 -43.44
N LYS A 432 -13.55 -27.11 -44.55
CA LYS A 432 -12.93 -28.03 -45.50
C LYS A 432 -13.29 -27.64 -46.93
N ASP A 433 -12.26 -27.27 -47.67
CA ASP A 433 -12.40 -26.92 -49.07
C ASP A 433 -12.57 -28.18 -49.94
N ASN A 434 -13.44 -28.07 -50.94
CA ASN A 434 -13.64 -29.09 -51.97
C ASN A 434 -13.91 -30.52 -51.41
N ALA A 435 -14.81 -30.62 -50.44
CA ALA A 435 -15.21 -31.88 -49.82
C ALA A 435 -16.49 -32.45 -50.43
N LEU A 436 -16.55 -33.77 -50.66
CA LEU A 436 -17.75 -34.43 -51.17
C LEU A 436 -18.83 -34.42 -50.09
N ALA A 437 -19.96 -33.78 -50.36
CA ALA A 437 -21.01 -33.57 -49.38
C ALA A 437 -22.36 -34.10 -49.84
N VAL A 438 -23.14 -34.58 -48.87
CA VAL A 438 -24.53 -35.00 -49.07
C VAL A 438 -25.41 -34.44 -47.95
N PRO A 439 -26.71 -34.20 -48.18
CA PRO A 439 -27.62 -33.85 -47.08
C PRO A 439 -27.60 -34.93 -45.99
N ALA A 440 -27.61 -34.55 -44.71
CA ALA A 440 -27.60 -35.46 -43.58
C ALA A 440 -28.76 -36.47 -43.63
N THR A 441 -29.90 -36.09 -44.20
CA THR A 441 -31.07 -36.95 -44.41
C THR A 441 -30.80 -38.14 -45.34
N ALA A 442 -29.78 -38.05 -46.20
CA ALA A 442 -29.37 -39.12 -47.10
C ALA A 442 -28.54 -40.21 -46.41
N VAL A 443 -27.95 -39.91 -45.25
CA VAL A 443 -27.10 -40.83 -44.48
C VAL A 443 -27.97 -41.62 -43.50
N ARG A 444 -27.93 -42.96 -43.59
CA ARG A 444 -28.64 -43.85 -42.66
C ARG A 444 -27.66 -44.65 -41.83
N SER A 445 -27.93 -44.75 -40.53
CA SER A 445 -27.18 -45.63 -39.63
C SER A 445 -27.89 -46.96 -39.47
N LYS A 446 -27.19 -48.07 -39.73
CA LYS A 446 -27.66 -49.44 -39.53
C LYS A 446 -26.52 -50.29 -38.96
N ASN A 447 -26.75 -50.95 -37.83
CA ASN A 447 -25.75 -51.82 -37.17
C ASN A 447 -24.38 -51.15 -36.96
N ASN A 448 -24.38 -49.89 -36.50
CA ASN A 448 -23.17 -49.08 -36.25
C ASN A 448 -22.32 -48.77 -37.50
N LYS A 449 -22.89 -48.92 -38.69
CA LYS A 449 -22.31 -48.54 -39.98
C LYS A 449 -23.23 -47.55 -40.69
N GLN A 450 -22.63 -46.64 -41.47
CA GLN A 450 -23.35 -45.62 -42.20
C GLN A 450 -23.50 -46.02 -43.66
N TYR A 451 -24.67 -45.78 -44.22
CA TYR A 451 -25.01 -46.13 -45.59
C TYR A 451 -25.70 -44.97 -46.29
N VAL A 452 -25.37 -44.79 -47.58
CA VAL A 452 -26.10 -43.90 -48.49
C VAL A 452 -26.67 -44.75 -49.62
N ARG A 453 -27.88 -44.43 -50.04
CA ARG A 453 -28.55 -45.14 -51.13
C ARG A 453 -28.22 -44.47 -52.46
N VAL A 454 -27.45 -45.18 -53.29
CA VAL A 454 -27.07 -44.75 -54.62
C VAL A 454 -28.08 -45.26 -55.63
N ILE A 455 -28.46 -44.42 -56.58
CA ILE A 455 -29.43 -44.77 -57.62
C ILE A 455 -28.71 -45.46 -58.78
N ASP A 456 -29.16 -46.67 -59.10
CA ASP A 456 -28.63 -47.48 -60.20
C ASP A 456 -29.27 -47.12 -61.55
N ASP A 457 -30.56 -46.75 -61.52
CA ASP A 457 -31.33 -46.40 -62.71
C ASP A 457 -32.23 -45.18 -62.43
N PRO A 458 -31.94 -44.01 -63.04
CA PRO A 458 -32.69 -42.78 -62.84
C PRO A 458 -34.18 -42.89 -63.21
N LYS A 459 -34.56 -43.80 -64.13
CA LYS A 459 -35.95 -43.95 -64.62
C LYS A 459 -36.78 -44.86 -63.71
N THR A 460 -36.19 -45.93 -63.19
CA THR A 460 -36.89 -46.87 -62.30
C THR A 460 -36.69 -46.57 -60.82
N LYS A 461 -35.80 -45.61 -60.49
CA LYS A 461 -35.44 -45.19 -59.12
C LYS A 461 -35.05 -46.36 -58.21
N LYS A 462 -34.48 -47.42 -58.81
CA LYS A 462 -33.85 -48.52 -58.09
C LYS A 462 -32.55 -48.02 -57.47
N TYR A 463 -32.26 -48.46 -56.25
CA TYR A 463 -31.09 -48.06 -55.50
C TYR A 463 -30.45 -49.26 -54.79
N HIS A 464 -29.16 -49.16 -54.50
CA HIS A 464 -28.45 -50.05 -53.58
C HIS A 464 -27.83 -49.24 -52.43
N GLU A 465 -27.61 -49.90 -51.29
CA GLU A 465 -26.98 -49.28 -50.12
C GLU A 465 -25.46 -49.39 -50.25
N VAL A 466 -24.78 -48.25 -50.26
CA VAL A 466 -23.32 -48.16 -50.24
C VAL A 466 -22.88 -47.77 -48.84
N GLU A 467 -21.97 -48.55 -48.27
CA GLU A 467 -21.33 -48.21 -47.00
C GLU A 467 -20.45 -46.97 -47.19
N VAL A 468 -20.71 -45.94 -46.40
CA VAL A 468 -19.95 -44.69 -46.42
C VAL A 468 -19.25 -44.46 -45.09
N LYS A 469 -18.17 -43.69 -45.13
CA LYS A 469 -17.59 -43.09 -43.92
C LYS A 469 -17.88 -41.59 -43.95
N THR A 470 -18.58 -41.09 -42.95
CA THR A 470 -18.83 -39.64 -42.85
C THR A 470 -17.70 -38.92 -42.13
N GLY A 471 -17.50 -37.66 -42.48
CA GLY A 471 -16.58 -36.73 -41.82
C GLY A 471 -17.34 -35.61 -41.11
N LEU A 472 -16.92 -34.37 -41.40
CA LEU A 472 -17.47 -33.14 -40.87
C LEU A 472 -19.00 -33.03 -41.07
N GLN A 473 -19.73 -32.62 -40.03
CA GLN A 473 -21.09 -32.14 -40.17
C GLN A 473 -21.02 -30.63 -40.37
N ALA A 474 -21.52 -30.15 -41.50
CA ALA A 474 -21.40 -28.77 -41.91
C ALA A 474 -22.78 -28.08 -41.92
N ASP A 475 -22.74 -26.76 -41.99
CA ASP A 475 -23.90 -25.89 -42.06
C ASP A 475 -24.80 -26.26 -43.24
N GLY A 476 -26.09 -25.90 -43.16
CA GLY A 476 -27.08 -26.28 -44.16
C GLY A 476 -27.49 -27.76 -44.11
N GLY A 477 -27.12 -28.48 -43.04
CA GLY A 477 -27.48 -29.89 -42.84
C GLY A 477 -26.72 -30.83 -43.78
N LEU A 478 -25.48 -30.48 -44.10
CA LEU A 478 -24.61 -31.25 -44.99
C LEU A 478 -23.67 -32.13 -44.17
N VAL A 479 -23.33 -33.29 -44.71
CA VAL A 479 -22.39 -34.22 -44.12
C VAL A 479 -21.34 -34.57 -45.15
N GLU A 480 -20.07 -34.44 -44.75
CA GLU A 480 -18.94 -34.86 -45.55
C GLU A 480 -18.92 -36.39 -45.73
N ILE A 481 -18.60 -36.85 -46.93
CA ILE A 481 -18.36 -38.25 -47.26
C ILE A 481 -16.87 -38.45 -47.56
N LEU A 482 -16.18 -39.14 -46.64
CA LEU A 482 -14.74 -39.46 -46.75
C LEU A 482 -14.47 -40.61 -47.72
N SER A 483 -15.41 -41.55 -47.83
CA SER A 483 -15.29 -42.70 -48.73
C SER A 483 -16.65 -43.32 -49.03
N GLY A 484 -16.77 -43.94 -50.21
CA GLY A 484 -17.93 -44.74 -50.62
C GLY A 484 -18.74 -44.13 -51.76
N LEU A 485 -18.63 -42.83 -52.00
CA LEU A 485 -19.31 -42.13 -53.10
C LEU A 485 -18.32 -41.38 -53.99
N PHE A 486 -18.77 -41.04 -55.20
CA PHE A 486 -18.05 -40.20 -56.16
C PHE A 486 -18.81 -38.91 -56.44
N ASP A 487 -18.12 -37.92 -56.99
CA ASP A 487 -18.71 -36.64 -57.37
C ASP A 487 -19.79 -36.81 -58.45
N ASN A 488 -20.86 -36.02 -58.34
CA ASN A 488 -22.09 -36.08 -59.14
C ASN A 488 -22.82 -37.44 -59.14
N GLN A 489 -22.60 -38.30 -58.15
CA GLN A 489 -23.35 -39.54 -57.99
C GLN A 489 -24.78 -39.25 -57.50
N GLU A 490 -25.80 -39.80 -58.18
CA GLU A 490 -27.20 -39.62 -57.80
C GLU A 490 -27.54 -40.49 -56.58
N ILE A 491 -28.05 -39.87 -55.54
CA ILE A 491 -28.37 -40.49 -54.26
C ILE A 491 -29.81 -40.20 -53.84
N VAL A 492 -30.34 -41.03 -52.95
CA VAL A 492 -31.63 -40.79 -52.32
C VAL A 492 -31.46 -39.85 -51.13
N THR A 493 -32.11 -38.68 -51.17
CA THR A 493 -32.04 -37.66 -50.10
C THR A 493 -33.21 -37.74 -49.13
N TYR A 494 -34.37 -38.21 -49.59
CA TYR A 494 -35.56 -38.39 -48.76
C TYR A 494 -36.49 -39.45 -49.35
N MET A 495 -37.12 -40.26 -48.50
CA MET A 495 -38.21 -41.18 -48.87
C MET A 495 -39.37 -40.96 -47.90
N LYS A 496 -40.57 -40.75 -48.44
CA LYS A 496 -41.79 -40.56 -47.65
C LYS A 496 -42.36 -41.86 -47.11
#